data_AF-A0A8C6Y2T5-F1
#
_entry.id   AF-A0A8C6Y2T5-F1
#
_cell.length_a   1.000
_cell.length_b   1.000
_cell.length_c   1.000
_cell.angle_alpha   90.00
_cell.angle_beta   90.00
_cell.angle_gamma   90.00
#
_symmetry.space_group_name_H-M   'P 1'
#
loop_
_entity.id
_entity.type
_entity.pdbx_description
1 polymer ?
#
loop_
_entity_poly.entity_id
_entity_poly.type
_entity_poly.pdbx_seq_one_letter_code
_entity_poly.pdbx_strand_id
1 'polypeptide(L)'
;QNEPTLAGLRLLLIASTQVVKYHLPIFMDRSNAIEGQRINLTVGAAPTSFFICNWYRGSDSQEKLIVTVYLPPLSGYVFGPAYTGRETPGPNCSLRIENLNQDDSGTYTVTKDGPSVHGTGNHSVEVLGLLPKPNMSTVQLFRENMDLVHLKCETTVKFANISWLQNGKPLSSCPRIQLSNNKQTLTIQPVLRHDAGAYQCQISNPFSAQRSDTTTISVIYGPEKPVIRPNDVCNEEHINIILFCKADAYPEPQYAWFRDNVELDYGPKLIIEDFSENQAGGYVCQWVQHLWPIVTVGLVGPSPLSPSLFVGPATRGGILLVRPGSIELVAPKSS
;
A
#
# COMPACT_ATOMS: atom_id res chain seq x y z
N GLN A 1 -27.65 -64.06 32.83
CA GLN A 1 -28.48 -63.39 31.81
C GLN A 1 -27.58 -62.35 31.19
N ASN A 2 -27.05 -62.67 30.00
CA ASN A 2 -25.97 -61.92 29.37
C ASN A 2 -26.55 -60.70 28.65
N GLU A 3 -26.04 -59.51 28.98
CA GLU A 3 -26.21 -58.31 28.18
C GLU A 3 -25.56 -58.48 26.80
N PRO A 4 -26.15 -57.97 25.72
CA PRO A 4 -25.52 -58.01 24.41
C PRO A 4 -24.46 -56.91 24.33
N THR A 5 -23.19 -57.31 24.17
CA THR A 5 -22.09 -56.40 23.83
C THR A 5 -22.22 -55.93 22.37
N LEU A 6 -21.70 -54.74 22.07
CA LEU A 6 -21.71 -54.05 20.77
C LEU A 6 -21.22 -54.92 19.57
N ALA A 7 -20.49 -56.00 19.84
CA ALA A 7 -20.05 -56.99 18.86
C ALA A 7 -21.15 -57.98 18.41
N GLY A 8 -22.19 -58.19 19.21
CA GLY A 8 -23.25 -59.19 18.98
C GLY A 8 -24.36 -58.77 18.00
N LEU A 9 -24.42 -57.49 17.61
CA LEU A 9 -25.40 -56.98 16.64
C LEU A 9 -24.92 -57.03 15.18
N ARG A 10 -23.74 -57.60 14.91
CA ARG A 10 -23.12 -57.65 13.56
C ARG A 10 -23.26 -58.98 12.82
N LEU A 11 -24.07 -59.93 13.30
CA LEU A 11 -24.21 -61.24 12.65
C LEU A 11 -25.68 -61.64 12.51
N LEU A 12 -26.35 -61.14 11.46
CA LEU A 12 -27.45 -61.81 10.76
C LEU A 12 -27.76 -61.05 9.46
N LEU A 13 -27.13 -61.51 8.37
CA LEU A 13 -27.48 -61.43 6.94
C LEU A 13 -26.22 -61.21 6.09
N ILE A 14 -25.52 -62.32 5.80
CA ILE A 14 -24.60 -62.39 4.66
C ILE A 14 -25.46 -62.67 3.43
N ALA A 15 -26.02 -61.61 2.86
CA ALA A 15 -26.16 -61.53 1.41
C ALA A 15 -25.05 -60.57 0.97
N SER A 16 -24.33 -60.90 -0.10
CA SER A 16 -23.37 -59.98 -0.73
C SER A 16 -24.14 -58.80 -1.35
N THR A 17 -24.65 -57.90 -0.53
CA THR A 17 -25.23 -56.63 -0.96
C THR A 17 -24.06 -55.73 -1.35
N GLN A 18 -23.89 -55.48 -2.65
CA GLN A 18 -22.94 -54.48 -3.15
C GLN A 18 -23.23 -53.14 -2.44
N VAL A 19 -22.27 -52.66 -1.65
CA VAL A 19 -22.35 -51.33 -1.03
C VAL A 19 -22.00 -50.30 -2.08
N VAL A 20 -22.98 -49.49 -2.48
CA VAL A 20 -22.77 -48.43 -3.46
C VAL A 20 -22.20 -47.20 -2.75
N LYS A 21 -21.09 -46.68 -3.28
CA LYS A 21 -20.40 -45.52 -2.73
C LYS A 21 -20.81 -44.25 -3.46
N TYR A 22 -21.07 -43.18 -2.73
CA TYR A 22 -21.41 -41.88 -3.30
C TYR A 22 -20.62 -40.74 -2.68
N HIS A 23 -20.37 -39.70 -3.46
CA HIS A 23 -19.86 -38.45 -2.94
C HIS A 23 -21.02 -37.56 -2.47
N LEU A 24 -20.91 -37.03 -1.25
CA LEU A 24 -21.90 -36.15 -0.65
C LEU A 24 -21.40 -34.70 -0.73
N PRO A 25 -22.03 -33.83 -1.53
CA PRO A 25 -21.68 -32.42 -1.51
C PRO A 25 -22.11 -31.80 -0.17
N ILE A 26 -21.25 -30.95 0.37
CA ILE A 26 -21.51 -30.18 1.59
C ILE A 26 -21.55 -28.70 1.21
N PHE A 27 -22.58 -28.00 1.67
CA PHE A 27 -22.78 -26.57 1.45
C PHE A 27 -22.79 -25.83 2.78
N MET A 28 -22.01 -24.75 2.86
CA MET A 28 -22.08 -23.77 3.93
C MET A 28 -23.09 -22.69 3.56
N ASP A 29 -23.97 -22.33 4.50
CA ASP A 29 -25.03 -21.32 4.29
C ASP A 29 -24.50 -19.90 4.05
N ARG A 30 -23.26 -19.62 4.45
CA ARG A 30 -22.57 -18.34 4.26
C ARG A 30 -21.34 -18.54 3.38
N SER A 31 -20.94 -17.48 2.68
CA SER A 31 -19.70 -17.48 1.89
C SER A 31 -18.44 -17.39 2.76
N ASN A 32 -18.55 -16.83 3.98
CA ASN A 32 -17.45 -16.66 4.92
C ASN A 32 -17.86 -17.16 6.31
N ALA A 33 -17.00 -17.94 6.94
CA ALA A 33 -17.11 -18.26 8.37
C ALA A 33 -16.38 -17.17 9.15
N ILE A 34 -17.07 -16.51 10.09
CA ILE A 34 -16.53 -15.37 10.83
C ILE A 34 -16.51 -15.70 12.32
N GLU A 35 -15.43 -15.35 13.00
CA GLU A 35 -15.26 -15.54 14.45
C GLU A 35 -16.43 -14.91 15.24
N GLY A 36 -16.95 -15.65 16.21
CA GLY A 36 -18.13 -15.30 17.01
C GLY A 36 -19.48 -15.52 16.32
N GLN A 37 -19.51 -15.80 15.01
CA GLN A 37 -20.75 -16.08 14.28
C GLN A 37 -21.07 -17.57 14.23
N ARG A 38 -22.22 -17.90 13.64
CA ARG A 38 -22.68 -19.26 13.38
C ARG A 38 -22.63 -19.60 11.89
N ILE A 39 -22.41 -20.87 11.59
CA ILE A 39 -22.54 -21.44 10.24
C ILE A 39 -23.40 -22.70 10.26
N ASN A 40 -24.01 -23.01 9.14
CA ASN A 40 -24.72 -24.27 8.91
C ASN A 40 -24.08 -25.03 7.75
N LEU A 41 -23.60 -26.23 8.04
CA LEU A 41 -23.18 -27.18 7.03
C LEU A 41 -24.37 -28.08 6.69
N THR A 42 -24.77 -28.06 5.43
CA THR A 42 -25.88 -28.85 4.90
C THR A 42 -25.36 -29.87 3.91
N VAL A 43 -25.91 -31.07 3.97
CA VAL A 43 -25.46 -32.20 3.13
C VAL A 43 -26.47 -32.41 2.02
N GLY A 44 -25.99 -32.58 0.80
CA GLY A 44 -26.83 -32.95 -0.34
C GLY A 44 -27.66 -34.20 -0.10
N ALA A 45 -28.73 -34.34 -0.88
CA ALA A 45 -29.58 -35.52 -0.86
C ALA A 45 -28.79 -36.76 -1.31
N ALA A 46 -29.01 -37.88 -0.61
CA ALA A 46 -28.55 -39.17 -1.07
C ALA A 46 -29.68 -39.84 -1.87
N PRO A 47 -29.37 -40.60 -2.94
CA PRO A 47 -30.38 -41.25 -3.78
C PRO A 47 -31.16 -42.36 -3.07
N THR A 48 -30.71 -42.82 -1.89
CA THR A 48 -31.36 -43.87 -1.07
C THR A 48 -31.42 -43.47 0.41
N SER A 49 -32.30 -44.12 1.18
CA SER A 49 -32.41 -43.90 2.63
C SER A 49 -31.16 -44.43 3.37
N PHE A 50 -30.64 -43.64 4.30
CA PHE A 50 -29.53 -43.99 5.18
C PHE A 50 -30.04 -44.18 6.61
N PHE A 51 -29.30 -44.94 7.42
CA PHE A 51 -29.67 -45.25 8.81
C PHE A 51 -28.73 -44.66 9.84
N ILE A 52 -27.53 -44.25 9.44
CA ILE A 52 -26.52 -43.65 10.30
C ILE A 52 -25.89 -42.48 9.57
N CYS A 53 -25.59 -41.42 10.31
CA CYS A 53 -24.90 -40.27 9.77
C CYS A 53 -23.90 -39.69 10.75
N ASN A 54 -22.66 -39.53 10.31
CA ASN A 54 -21.55 -39.16 11.18
C ASN A 54 -20.92 -37.87 10.68
N TRP A 55 -20.66 -36.93 11.59
CA TRP A 55 -19.79 -35.79 11.34
C TRP A 55 -18.45 -35.98 12.04
N TYR A 56 -17.37 -35.64 11.34
CA TYR A 56 -16.00 -35.74 11.82
C TYR A 56 -15.30 -34.38 11.67
N ARG A 57 -14.46 -34.02 12.64
CA ARG A 57 -13.53 -32.89 12.55
C ARG A 57 -12.20 -33.41 12.00
N GLY A 58 -11.95 -33.17 10.73
CA GLY A 58 -10.80 -33.66 9.97
C GLY A 58 -11.19 -34.26 8.61
N SER A 59 -10.19 -34.65 7.83
CA SER A 59 -10.38 -35.33 6.53
C SER A 59 -10.64 -36.84 6.67
N ASP A 60 -10.44 -37.41 7.86
CA ASP A 60 -10.56 -38.84 8.10
C ASP A 60 -11.83 -39.19 8.90
N SER A 61 -12.34 -40.41 8.69
CA SER A 61 -13.53 -40.94 9.39
C SER A 61 -13.16 -41.83 10.59
N GLN A 62 -12.22 -41.38 11.41
CA GLN A 62 -11.75 -42.12 12.60
C GLN A 62 -12.63 -41.83 13.83
N GLU A 63 -12.78 -42.79 14.74
CA GLU A 63 -13.66 -42.65 15.92
C GLU A 63 -13.31 -41.45 16.81
N LYS A 64 -12.01 -41.19 17.01
CA LYS A 64 -11.52 -40.04 17.81
C LYS A 64 -11.89 -38.67 17.22
N LEU A 65 -12.25 -38.62 15.94
CA LEU A 65 -12.61 -37.39 15.23
C LEU A 65 -14.12 -37.17 15.17
N ILE A 66 -14.92 -38.09 15.68
CA ILE A 66 -16.39 -37.99 15.66
C ILE A 66 -16.82 -36.79 16.48
N VAL A 67 -17.56 -35.89 15.85
CA VAL A 67 -18.27 -34.78 16.48
C VAL A 67 -19.64 -35.27 16.95
N THR A 68 -20.41 -35.89 16.05
CA THR A 68 -21.75 -36.40 16.36
C THR A 68 -22.13 -37.55 15.43
N VAL A 69 -22.91 -38.49 15.97
CA VAL A 69 -23.58 -39.57 15.26
C VAL A 69 -25.08 -39.33 15.34
N TYR A 70 -25.74 -39.29 14.19
CA TYR A 70 -27.19 -39.21 14.08
C TYR A 70 -27.76 -40.55 13.64
N LEU A 71 -28.78 -41.00 14.36
CA LEU A 71 -29.52 -42.23 14.09
C LEU A 71 -30.97 -41.87 13.72
N PRO A 72 -31.28 -41.59 12.44
CA PRO A 72 -32.61 -41.24 11.98
C PRO A 72 -33.75 -42.12 12.53
N PRO A 73 -33.61 -43.47 12.57
CA PRO A 73 -34.70 -44.34 13.06
C PRO A 73 -35.07 -44.11 14.53
N LEU A 74 -34.15 -43.55 15.33
CA LEU A 74 -34.33 -43.32 16.76
C LEU A 74 -34.51 -41.83 17.09
N SER A 75 -34.41 -40.94 16.10
CA SER A 75 -34.40 -39.48 16.27
C SER A 75 -33.40 -39.01 17.34
N GLY A 76 -32.32 -39.78 17.55
CA GLY A 76 -31.34 -39.57 18.60
C GLY A 76 -29.98 -39.14 18.06
N TYR A 77 -29.23 -38.42 18.89
CA TYR A 77 -27.88 -37.95 18.61
C TYR A 77 -26.92 -38.41 19.71
N VAL A 78 -25.74 -38.86 19.31
CA VAL A 78 -24.64 -39.19 20.22
C VAL A 78 -23.46 -38.29 19.89
N PHE A 79 -22.96 -37.58 20.89
CA PHE A 79 -21.77 -36.74 20.73
C PHE A 79 -20.51 -37.57 20.91
N GLY A 80 -19.54 -37.35 20.01
CA GLY A 80 -18.27 -38.07 20.03
C GLY A 80 -17.14 -37.29 20.71
N PRO A 81 -15.91 -37.83 20.68
CA PRO A 81 -14.76 -37.23 21.37
C PRO A 81 -14.33 -35.85 20.85
N ALA A 82 -14.62 -35.53 19.58
CA ALA A 82 -14.29 -34.24 18.98
C ALA A 82 -15.41 -33.19 19.13
N TYR A 83 -16.46 -33.51 19.89
CA TYR A 83 -17.54 -32.56 20.20
C TYR A 83 -17.04 -31.45 21.12
N THR A 84 -17.31 -30.19 20.77
CA THR A 84 -16.83 -29.03 21.53
C THR A 84 -17.92 -28.35 22.35
N GLY A 85 -19.16 -28.85 22.31
CA GLY A 85 -20.32 -28.22 22.94
C GLY A 85 -20.99 -27.14 22.08
N ARG A 86 -20.39 -26.78 20.94
CA ARG A 86 -20.87 -25.71 20.04
C ARG A 86 -21.60 -26.24 18.82
N GLU A 87 -21.48 -27.53 18.55
CA GLU A 87 -22.13 -28.18 17.43
C GLU A 87 -23.55 -28.64 17.78
N THR A 88 -24.50 -28.39 16.90
CA THR A 88 -25.88 -28.86 17.02
C THR A 88 -26.24 -29.62 15.75
N PRO A 89 -26.43 -30.94 15.81
CA PRO A 89 -26.89 -31.69 14.66
C PRO A 89 -28.35 -31.35 14.35
N GLY A 90 -28.69 -31.39 13.07
CA GLY A 90 -30.02 -31.03 12.57
C GLY A 90 -30.61 -32.07 11.62
N PRO A 91 -31.77 -31.76 11.01
CA PRO A 91 -32.39 -32.65 10.03
C PRO A 91 -31.48 -32.84 8.81
N ASN A 92 -31.68 -33.95 8.08
CA ASN A 92 -30.95 -34.29 6.84
C ASN A 92 -29.42 -34.35 6.97
N CYS A 93 -28.92 -34.62 8.18
CA CYS A 93 -27.49 -34.58 8.52
C CYS A 93 -26.85 -33.20 8.47
N SER A 94 -27.62 -32.13 8.66
CA SER A 94 -27.01 -30.82 8.83
C SER A 94 -26.25 -30.73 10.15
N LEU A 95 -25.20 -29.91 10.17
CA LEU A 95 -24.44 -29.58 11.36
C LEU A 95 -24.39 -28.06 11.48
N ARG A 96 -24.96 -27.54 12.57
CA ARG A 96 -24.84 -26.14 12.93
C ARG A 96 -23.69 -25.98 13.92
N ILE A 97 -22.84 -24.99 13.71
CA ILE A 97 -21.76 -24.66 14.64
C ILE A 97 -21.99 -23.21 15.09
N GLU A 98 -22.16 -23.01 16.39
CA GLU A 98 -22.39 -21.69 17.00
C GLU A 98 -21.07 -21.11 17.56
N ASN A 99 -20.98 -19.78 17.64
CA ASN A 99 -19.84 -19.06 18.23
C ASN A 99 -18.46 -19.57 17.76
N LEU A 100 -18.22 -19.50 16.45
CA LEU A 100 -16.99 -19.95 15.81
C LEU A 100 -15.74 -19.29 16.42
N ASN A 101 -14.65 -20.05 16.50
CA ASN A 101 -13.32 -19.52 16.80
C ASN A 101 -12.27 -20.05 15.80
N GLN A 102 -11.03 -19.61 15.93
CA GLN A 102 -9.95 -20.01 15.01
C GLN A 102 -9.71 -21.53 14.94
N ASP A 103 -9.90 -22.27 16.04
CA ASP A 103 -9.70 -23.72 16.10
C ASP A 103 -10.81 -24.51 15.38
N ASP A 104 -11.90 -23.84 15.01
CA ASP A 104 -12.94 -24.40 14.15
C ASP A 104 -12.56 -24.38 12.66
N SER A 105 -11.42 -23.76 12.30
CA SER A 105 -10.85 -23.86 10.96
C SER A 105 -10.31 -25.27 10.68
N GLY A 106 -10.64 -25.82 9.52
CA GLY A 106 -10.19 -27.13 9.08
C GLY A 106 -11.21 -27.84 8.20
N THR A 107 -10.90 -29.08 7.84
CA THR A 107 -11.80 -29.95 7.07
C THR A 107 -12.82 -30.59 7.99
N TYR A 108 -14.08 -30.59 7.58
CA TYR A 108 -15.15 -31.38 8.19
C TYR A 108 -15.58 -32.46 7.23
N THR A 109 -15.74 -33.68 7.71
CA THR A 109 -16.14 -34.84 6.91
C THR A 109 -17.49 -35.34 7.37
N VAL A 110 -18.36 -35.71 6.44
CA VAL A 110 -19.64 -36.35 6.74
C VAL A 110 -19.72 -37.72 6.09
N THR A 111 -20.26 -38.70 6.80
CA THR A 111 -20.67 -39.98 6.20
C THR A 111 -22.16 -40.22 6.37
N LYS A 112 -22.79 -40.85 5.38
CA LYS A 112 -24.16 -41.39 5.43
C LYS A 112 -24.10 -42.88 5.11
N ASP A 113 -24.45 -43.71 6.08
CA ASP A 113 -24.32 -45.17 6.02
C ASP A 113 -25.70 -45.84 6.09
N GLY A 114 -25.91 -46.87 5.25
CA GLY A 114 -27.12 -47.69 5.22
C GLY A 114 -26.81 -49.15 4.83
N PRO A 115 -27.81 -50.00 4.59
CA PRO A 115 -27.62 -51.45 4.36
C PRO A 115 -26.74 -51.77 3.15
N SER A 116 -26.86 -50.95 2.10
CA SER A 116 -26.17 -51.13 0.82
C SER A 116 -25.60 -49.82 0.29
N VAL A 117 -25.40 -48.81 1.16
CA VAL A 117 -24.95 -47.48 0.75
C VAL A 117 -23.92 -46.89 1.72
N HIS A 118 -22.90 -46.25 1.17
CA HIS A 118 -21.89 -45.48 1.90
C HIS A 118 -21.62 -44.15 1.17
N GLY A 119 -22.17 -43.06 1.69
CA GLY A 119 -21.90 -41.71 1.21
C GLY A 119 -20.79 -41.04 2.03
N THR A 120 -19.88 -40.33 1.37
CA THR A 120 -18.84 -39.53 2.05
C THR A 120 -18.63 -38.17 1.38
N GLY A 121 -18.40 -37.14 2.18
CA GLY A 121 -18.18 -35.77 1.71
C GLY A 121 -17.26 -35.01 2.65
N ASN A 122 -16.49 -34.06 2.13
CA ASN A 122 -15.64 -33.19 2.93
C ASN A 122 -15.83 -31.72 2.56
N HIS A 123 -15.61 -30.83 3.52
CA HIS A 123 -15.69 -29.38 3.34
C HIS A 123 -14.69 -28.68 4.23
N SER A 124 -13.88 -27.79 3.66
CA SER A 124 -12.93 -26.99 4.42
C SER A 124 -13.56 -25.67 4.85
N VAL A 125 -13.54 -25.40 6.15
CA VAL A 125 -13.96 -24.14 6.75
C VAL A 125 -12.73 -23.36 7.17
N GLU A 126 -12.65 -22.08 6.81
CA GLU A 126 -11.64 -21.15 7.30
C GLU A 126 -12.34 -20.02 8.06
N VAL A 127 -12.09 -19.94 9.37
CA VAL A 127 -12.71 -18.95 10.24
C VAL A 127 -11.92 -17.64 10.19
N LEU A 128 -12.57 -16.60 9.70
CA LEU A 128 -12.01 -15.26 9.58
C LEU A 128 -12.19 -14.50 10.89
N GLY A 129 -11.09 -14.04 11.46
CA GLY A 129 -11.06 -13.22 12.67
C GLY A 129 -10.45 -11.84 12.44
N LEU A 130 -10.14 -11.17 13.55
CA LEU A 130 -9.42 -9.90 13.53
C LEU A 130 -8.03 -10.09 12.91
N LEU A 131 -7.69 -9.24 11.95
CA LEU A 131 -6.36 -9.24 11.37
C LEU A 131 -5.33 -8.63 12.33
N PRO A 132 -4.09 -9.18 12.38
CA PRO A 132 -2.99 -8.53 13.07
C PRO A 132 -2.55 -7.27 12.32
N LYS A 133 -1.83 -6.38 12.98
CA LYS A 133 -1.21 -5.22 12.33
C LYS A 133 -0.07 -5.68 11.40
N PRO A 134 -0.08 -5.33 10.10
CA PRO A 134 1.03 -5.65 9.20
C PRO A 134 2.21 -4.70 9.42
N ASN A 135 3.40 -5.13 9.02
CA ASN A 135 4.62 -4.31 9.04
C ASN A 135 5.06 -3.90 7.64
N MET A 136 5.94 -2.90 7.54
CA MET A 136 6.50 -2.44 6.28
C MET A 136 8.02 -2.28 6.37
N SER A 137 8.72 -2.51 5.26
CA SER A 137 10.16 -2.24 5.12
C SER A 137 10.50 -0.73 5.23
N THR A 138 11.66 -0.41 5.82
CA THR A 138 12.00 0.94 6.35
C THR A 138 12.97 1.77 5.49
N VAL A 139 13.02 1.60 4.17
CA VAL A 139 13.91 2.42 3.31
C VAL A 139 13.20 3.75 2.99
N GLN A 140 13.85 4.88 3.29
CA GLN A 140 13.17 6.19 3.41
C GLN A 140 13.73 7.31 2.53
N LEU A 141 14.85 7.10 1.82
CA LEU A 141 15.51 8.16 1.06
C LEU A 141 15.91 7.67 -0.34
N PHE A 142 15.45 8.38 -1.37
CA PHE A 142 15.65 8.00 -2.77
C PHE A 142 16.03 9.22 -3.60
N ARG A 143 16.84 9.03 -4.64
CA ARG A 143 17.22 10.06 -5.60
C ARG A 143 16.32 10.00 -6.81
N GLU A 144 15.76 11.15 -7.18
CA GLU A 144 14.90 11.31 -8.35
C GLU A 144 15.59 10.78 -9.62
N ASN A 145 14.85 10.03 -10.44
CA ASN A 145 15.29 9.42 -11.70
C ASN A 145 16.42 8.38 -11.61
N MET A 146 16.99 8.12 -10.42
CA MET A 146 18.09 7.16 -10.25
C MET A 146 17.69 5.95 -9.43
N ASP A 147 16.98 6.17 -8.33
CA ASP A 147 16.67 5.11 -7.40
C ASP A 147 15.30 4.49 -7.67
N LEU A 148 15.06 3.39 -6.97
CA LEU A 148 13.93 2.50 -7.11
C LEU A 148 13.35 2.25 -5.73
N VAL A 149 12.07 2.56 -5.53
CA VAL A 149 11.38 2.26 -4.27
C VAL A 149 10.91 0.81 -4.31
N HIS A 150 11.25 0.06 -3.26
CA HIS A 150 10.74 -1.28 -3.01
C HIS A 150 10.20 -1.36 -1.58
N LEU A 151 8.87 -1.31 -1.45
CA LEU A 151 8.20 -1.50 -0.16
C LEU A 151 7.56 -2.88 -0.12
N LYS A 152 7.73 -3.58 0.99
CA LYS A 152 7.10 -4.87 1.25
C LYS A 152 6.17 -4.77 2.43
N CYS A 153 4.95 -5.27 2.26
CA CYS A 153 3.97 -5.44 3.33
C CYS A 153 4.18 -6.82 3.94
N GLU A 154 4.64 -6.86 5.18
CA GLU A 154 4.94 -8.07 5.92
C GLU A 154 3.72 -8.45 6.78
N THR A 155 3.14 -9.62 6.50
CA THR A 155 2.00 -10.16 7.22
C THR A 155 2.10 -11.68 7.30
N THR A 156 1.64 -12.25 8.41
CA THR A 156 1.52 -13.71 8.61
C THR A 156 0.24 -14.28 7.99
N VAL A 157 -0.69 -13.42 7.54
CA VAL A 157 -2.00 -13.81 7.01
C VAL A 157 -1.89 -14.21 5.54
N LYS A 158 -2.24 -15.46 5.22
CA LYS A 158 -2.04 -16.06 3.89
C LYS A 158 -3.04 -15.60 2.82
N PHE A 159 -4.26 -15.19 3.20
CA PHE A 159 -5.35 -14.88 2.27
C PHE A 159 -6.00 -13.50 2.48
N ALA A 160 -5.25 -12.56 3.07
CA ALA A 160 -5.74 -11.19 3.18
C ALA A 160 -5.66 -10.46 1.83
N ASN A 161 -6.65 -9.62 1.55
CA ASN A 161 -6.57 -8.65 0.47
C ASN A 161 -5.67 -7.49 0.88
N ILE A 162 -4.64 -7.23 0.08
CA ILE A 162 -3.62 -6.21 0.34
C ILE A 162 -3.81 -5.03 -0.59
N SER A 163 -3.79 -3.82 -0.02
CA SER A 163 -3.85 -2.55 -0.75
C SER A 163 -2.83 -1.57 -0.20
N TRP A 164 -2.31 -0.70 -1.06
CA TRP A 164 -1.33 0.33 -0.68
C TRP A 164 -1.99 1.70 -0.63
N LEU A 165 -1.55 2.53 0.30
CA LEU A 165 -1.97 3.91 0.44
C LEU A 165 -0.77 4.85 0.36
N GLN A 166 -0.96 5.98 -0.31
CA GLN A 166 -0.06 7.13 -0.29
C GLN A 166 -0.83 8.34 0.20
N ASN A 167 -0.33 9.00 1.25
CA ASN A 167 -0.98 10.13 1.91
C ASN A 167 -2.45 9.83 2.27
N GLY A 168 -2.70 8.61 2.76
CA GLY A 168 -4.02 8.11 3.16
C GLY A 168 -4.97 7.75 2.01
N LYS A 169 -4.56 7.90 0.74
CA LYS A 169 -5.37 7.59 -0.44
C LYS A 169 -4.93 6.28 -1.09
N PRO A 170 -5.85 5.46 -1.64
CA PRO A 170 -5.49 4.24 -2.35
C PRO A 170 -4.55 4.53 -3.52
N LEU A 171 -3.49 3.74 -3.64
CA LEU A 171 -2.53 3.83 -4.71
C LEU A 171 -2.97 2.93 -5.88
N SER A 172 -2.97 3.50 -7.09
CA SER A 172 -3.28 2.78 -8.33
C SER A 172 -2.00 2.37 -9.06
N SER A 173 -1.98 1.16 -9.60
CA SER A 173 -0.87 0.70 -10.44
C SER A 173 -0.81 1.44 -11.78
N CYS A 174 0.39 1.71 -12.26
CA CYS A 174 0.68 2.28 -13.57
C CYS A 174 2.03 1.73 -14.09
N PRO A 175 2.48 2.05 -15.32
CA PRO A 175 3.75 1.51 -15.84
C PRO A 175 4.95 1.73 -14.91
N ARG A 176 4.97 2.87 -14.22
CA ARG A 176 6.00 3.29 -13.26
C ARG A 176 5.79 2.72 -11.86
N ILE A 177 4.54 2.53 -11.43
CA ILE A 177 4.18 2.02 -10.11
C ILE A 177 3.54 0.64 -10.24
N GLN A 178 4.31 -0.39 -9.90
CA GLN A 178 3.93 -1.78 -10.08
C GLN A 178 3.67 -2.46 -8.74
N LEU A 179 2.65 -3.31 -8.72
CA LEU A 179 2.34 -4.19 -7.60
C LEU A 179 2.68 -5.62 -8.01
N SER A 180 3.31 -6.39 -7.13
CA SER A 180 3.49 -7.83 -7.31
C SER A 180 2.14 -8.54 -7.46
N ASN A 181 2.12 -9.77 -7.99
CA ASN A 181 0.89 -10.55 -8.18
C ASN A 181 0.01 -10.68 -6.91
N ASN A 182 0.63 -10.86 -5.74
CA ASN A 182 -0.04 -10.94 -4.45
C ASN A 182 -0.20 -9.57 -3.75
N LYS A 183 0.16 -8.48 -4.43
CA LYS A 183 0.17 -7.08 -3.94
C LYS A 183 0.99 -6.84 -2.66
N GLN A 184 1.80 -7.80 -2.21
CA GLN A 184 2.66 -7.65 -1.04
C GLN A 184 3.84 -6.70 -1.28
N THR A 185 4.25 -6.52 -2.52
CA THR A 185 5.37 -5.65 -2.88
C THR A 185 4.90 -4.51 -3.79
N LEU A 186 5.23 -3.29 -3.40
CA LEU A 186 5.09 -2.07 -4.19
C LEU A 186 6.46 -1.66 -4.72
N THR A 187 6.53 -1.49 -6.04
CA THR A 187 7.72 -1.06 -6.77
C THR A 187 7.45 0.23 -7.52
N ILE A 188 8.30 1.25 -7.37
CA ILE A 188 8.21 2.52 -8.11
C ILE A 188 9.51 2.76 -8.86
N GLN A 189 9.47 2.79 -10.19
CA GLN A 189 10.64 2.99 -11.05
C GLN A 189 10.33 3.75 -12.35
N PRO A 190 10.99 4.89 -12.62
CA PRO A 190 11.84 5.65 -11.70
C PRO A 190 11.03 6.33 -10.58
N VAL A 191 11.71 6.66 -9.49
CA VAL A 191 11.17 7.51 -8.41
C VAL A 191 11.21 8.97 -8.82
N LEU A 192 10.14 9.71 -8.55
CA LEU A 192 9.96 11.12 -8.89
C LEU A 192 9.61 11.93 -7.63
N ARG A 193 9.88 13.24 -7.63
CA ARG A 193 9.65 14.10 -6.44
C ARG A 193 8.21 14.07 -5.91
N HIS A 194 7.21 13.86 -6.78
CA HIS A 194 5.79 13.73 -6.36
C HIS A 194 5.44 12.38 -5.73
N ASP A 195 6.35 11.40 -5.72
CA ASP A 195 6.18 10.16 -4.96
C ASP A 195 6.49 10.34 -3.48
N ALA A 196 7.17 11.43 -3.09
CA ALA A 196 7.43 11.71 -1.69
C ALA A 196 6.12 11.79 -0.88
N GLY A 197 6.14 11.23 0.33
CA GLY A 197 4.96 11.23 1.20
C GLY A 197 4.87 10.02 2.13
N ALA A 198 3.72 9.93 2.79
CA ALA A 198 3.41 8.91 3.78
C ALA A 198 2.81 7.66 3.12
N TYR A 199 3.46 6.50 3.26
CA TYR A 199 3.01 5.22 2.74
C TYR A 199 2.54 4.29 3.85
N GLN A 200 1.45 3.56 3.57
CA GLN A 200 0.93 2.50 4.42
C GLN A 200 0.47 1.32 3.57
N CYS A 201 0.67 0.10 4.05
CA CYS A 201 -0.02 -1.05 3.51
C CYS A 201 -1.24 -1.37 4.39
N GLN A 202 -2.32 -1.79 3.76
CA GLN A 202 -3.55 -2.20 4.43
C GLN A 202 -3.83 -3.64 4.04
N ILE A 203 -4.01 -4.48 5.05
CA ILE A 203 -4.51 -5.84 4.88
C ILE A 203 -5.98 -5.88 5.30
N SER A 204 -6.80 -6.64 4.58
CA SER A 204 -8.24 -6.68 4.79
C SER A 204 -8.80 -8.07 4.53
N ASN A 205 -9.80 -8.45 5.31
CA ASN A 205 -10.67 -9.60 5.10
C ASN A 205 -12.13 -9.11 5.24
N PRO A 206 -13.14 -9.94 4.88
CA PRO A 206 -14.55 -9.58 5.04
C PRO A 206 -14.99 -9.12 6.45
N PHE A 207 -14.20 -9.39 7.49
CA PHE A 207 -14.53 -9.06 8.88
C PHE A 207 -13.80 -7.82 9.43
N SER A 208 -12.56 -7.58 8.99
CA SER A 208 -11.68 -6.57 9.56
C SER A 208 -10.65 -6.06 8.54
N ALA A 209 -10.13 -4.86 8.80
CA ALA A 209 -9.02 -4.28 8.06
C ALA A 209 -8.02 -3.64 9.02
N GLN A 210 -6.73 -3.80 8.74
CA GLN A 210 -5.64 -3.25 9.53
C GLN A 210 -4.60 -2.58 8.63
N ARG A 211 -4.02 -1.48 9.13
CA ARG A 211 -2.98 -0.71 8.43
C ARG A 211 -1.65 -0.85 9.14
N SER A 212 -0.57 -0.84 8.38
CA SER A 212 0.78 -0.73 8.91
C SER A 212 1.00 0.63 9.57
N ASP A 213 2.10 0.73 10.30
CA ASP A 213 2.68 2.04 10.60
C ASP A 213 2.98 2.82 9.33
N THR A 214 3.01 4.13 9.46
CA THR A 214 3.30 5.06 8.37
C THR A 214 4.79 5.11 8.12
N THR A 215 5.20 4.81 6.90
CA THR A 215 6.57 5.00 6.41
C THR A 215 6.61 6.23 5.51
N THR A 216 7.34 7.26 5.90
CA THR A 216 7.53 8.45 5.05
C THR A 216 8.70 8.23 4.10
N ILE A 217 8.44 8.40 2.81
CA ILE A 217 9.46 8.41 1.76
C ILE A 217 9.82 9.84 1.42
N SER A 218 11.12 10.14 1.42
CA SER A 218 11.70 11.38 0.93
C SER A 218 12.43 11.15 -0.38
N VAL A 219 12.26 12.08 -1.32
CA VAL A 219 12.91 12.05 -2.62
C VAL A 219 13.84 13.25 -2.74
N ILE A 220 15.13 12.99 -2.89
CA ILE A 220 16.17 13.99 -3.16
C ILE A 220 16.12 14.34 -4.63
N TYR A 221 16.04 15.63 -4.94
CA TYR A 221 16.03 16.16 -6.30
C TYR A 221 16.68 17.54 -6.37
N GLY A 222 16.99 17.99 -7.59
CA GLY A 222 17.65 19.27 -7.83
C GLY A 222 19.05 19.32 -7.22
N PRO A 223 19.57 20.51 -6.90
CA PRO A 223 19.02 21.82 -7.22
C PRO A 223 19.02 22.09 -8.73
N GLU A 224 17.86 22.48 -9.25
CA GLU A 224 17.75 23.02 -10.60
C GLU A 224 18.45 24.39 -10.71
N LYS A 225 18.51 24.96 -11.92
CA LYS A 225 19.18 26.24 -12.17
C LYS A 225 18.63 27.34 -11.23
N PRO A 226 19.46 27.99 -10.39
CA PRO A 226 18.99 28.99 -9.45
C PRO A 226 18.43 30.22 -10.16
N VAL A 227 17.41 30.85 -9.60
CA VAL A 227 16.78 32.05 -10.15
C VAL A 227 16.97 33.20 -9.17
N ILE A 228 17.53 34.30 -9.68
CA ILE A 228 17.68 35.56 -8.93
C ILE A 228 16.39 36.37 -9.09
N ARG A 229 15.84 36.92 -8.00
CA ARG A 229 14.69 37.84 -8.00
C ARG A 229 14.97 39.12 -7.20
N PRO A 230 14.54 40.31 -7.66
CA PRO A 230 13.87 40.56 -8.94
C PRO A 230 14.81 40.26 -10.11
N ASN A 231 14.26 39.80 -11.23
CA ASN A 231 15.08 39.49 -12.41
C ASN A 231 15.66 40.76 -13.04
N ASP A 232 15.02 41.91 -12.77
CA ASP A 232 15.39 43.24 -13.25
C ASP A 232 15.29 44.22 -12.08
N VAL A 233 16.36 44.96 -11.84
CA VAL A 233 16.44 45.97 -10.78
C VAL A 233 16.97 47.26 -11.41
N CYS A 234 16.08 48.24 -11.59
CA CYS A 234 16.43 49.60 -11.98
C CYS A 234 16.31 50.48 -10.75
N ASN A 235 17.44 50.83 -10.16
CA ASN A 235 17.50 51.50 -8.87
C ASN A 235 18.22 52.84 -8.99
N GLU A 236 17.69 53.82 -8.26
CA GLU A 236 18.33 55.13 -8.07
C GLU A 236 19.55 54.98 -7.16
N GLU A 237 20.50 55.90 -7.25
CA GLU A 237 21.60 55.94 -6.28
C GLU A 237 21.05 56.16 -4.87
N HIS A 238 21.80 55.68 -3.87
CA HIS A 238 21.49 55.79 -2.45
C HIS A 238 20.27 55.02 -1.96
N ILE A 239 19.91 53.93 -2.66
CA ILE A 239 18.86 53.02 -2.21
C ILE A 239 19.38 51.63 -1.89
N ASN A 240 18.70 50.93 -0.98
CA ASN A 240 19.05 49.57 -0.60
C ASN A 240 18.40 48.57 -1.57
N ILE A 241 19.22 47.74 -2.21
CA ILE A 241 18.79 46.68 -3.13
C ILE A 241 18.74 45.36 -2.37
N ILE A 242 17.68 44.59 -2.59
CA ILE A 242 17.57 43.23 -2.07
C ILE A 242 17.42 42.26 -3.23
N LEU A 243 18.37 41.34 -3.37
CA LEU A 243 18.30 40.24 -4.31
C LEU A 243 18.04 38.93 -3.55
N PHE A 244 17.17 38.10 -4.10
CA PHE A 244 16.87 36.77 -3.60
C PHE A 244 17.35 35.73 -4.58
N CYS A 245 17.86 34.61 -4.09
CA CYS A 245 18.23 33.47 -4.91
C CYS A 245 17.46 32.24 -4.47
N LYS A 246 16.82 31.56 -5.43
CA LYS A 246 16.06 30.34 -5.17
C LYS A 246 16.26 29.33 -6.29
N ALA A 247 16.58 28.09 -5.92
CA ALA A 247 16.55 26.90 -6.76
C ALA A 247 15.47 25.94 -6.24
N ASP A 248 14.85 25.15 -7.12
CA ASP A 248 13.99 24.04 -6.71
C ASP A 248 14.86 22.81 -6.40
N ALA A 249 14.83 22.36 -5.15
CA ALA A 249 15.62 21.23 -4.67
C ALA A 249 15.06 20.67 -3.35
N TYR A 250 15.38 19.42 -3.07
CA TYR A 250 15.27 18.84 -1.73
C TYR A 250 16.49 17.99 -1.40
N PRO A 251 17.14 18.19 -0.22
CA PRO A 251 16.85 19.23 0.77
C PRO A 251 17.19 20.64 0.26
N GLU A 252 16.67 21.67 0.93
CA GLU A 252 16.93 23.08 0.57
C GLU A 252 18.45 23.35 0.42
N PRO A 253 18.89 23.97 -0.68
CA PRO A 253 20.30 24.19 -0.94
C PRO A 253 20.82 25.44 -0.21
N GLN A 254 22.13 25.51 0.02
CA GLN A 254 22.79 26.72 0.48
C GLN A 254 23.22 27.56 -0.73
N TYR A 255 23.38 28.87 -0.56
CA TYR A 255 23.70 29.79 -1.66
C TYR A 255 24.93 30.65 -1.31
N ALA A 256 25.65 31.06 -2.35
CA ALA A 256 26.74 32.01 -2.29
C ALA A 256 26.60 33.02 -3.44
N TRP A 257 26.87 34.29 -3.14
CA TRP A 257 26.76 35.41 -4.06
C TRP A 257 28.13 35.85 -4.52
N PHE A 258 28.24 36.18 -5.80
CA PHE A 258 29.48 36.63 -6.41
C PHE A 258 29.22 37.83 -7.31
N ARG A 259 30.23 38.71 -7.41
CA ARG A 259 30.33 39.76 -8.43
C ARG A 259 31.77 39.79 -8.91
N ASP A 260 31.97 39.77 -10.23
CA ASP A 260 33.31 39.74 -10.85
C ASP A 260 34.22 38.62 -10.30
N ASN A 261 33.63 37.45 -10.01
CA ASN A 261 34.26 36.29 -9.36
C ASN A 261 34.74 36.52 -7.92
N VAL A 262 34.37 37.62 -7.28
CA VAL A 262 34.61 37.87 -5.85
C VAL A 262 33.36 37.48 -5.07
N GLU A 263 33.53 36.67 -4.03
CA GLU A 263 32.47 36.27 -3.11
C GLU A 263 32.01 37.47 -2.29
N LEU A 264 30.70 37.70 -2.26
CA LEU A 264 30.07 38.84 -1.59
C LEU A 264 29.38 38.44 -0.28
N ASP A 265 28.57 37.38 -0.32
CA ASP A 265 27.71 36.99 0.82
C ASP A 265 27.22 35.54 0.70
N TYR A 266 26.67 35.01 1.79
CA TYR A 266 26.07 33.68 1.89
C TYR A 266 24.57 33.72 2.17
N GLY A 267 23.86 32.73 1.63
CA GLY A 267 22.45 32.51 1.89
C GLY A 267 21.52 33.05 0.79
N PRO A 268 20.21 32.87 0.97
CA PRO A 268 19.22 33.08 -0.09
C PRO A 268 18.96 34.56 -0.41
N LYS A 269 19.58 35.49 0.32
CA LYS A 269 19.33 36.94 0.22
C LYS A 269 20.66 37.68 0.21
N LEU A 270 20.84 38.56 -0.76
CA LEU A 270 21.93 39.55 -0.80
C LEU A 270 21.32 40.94 -0.59
N ILE A 271 21.93 41.74 0.28
CA ILE A 271 21.56 43.13 0.52
C ILE A 271 22.71 44.00 0.02
N ILE A 272 22.41 44.92 -0.88
CA ILE A 272 23.36 45.94 -1.34
C ILE A 272 22.86 47.25 -0.73
N GLU A 273 23.56 47.73 0.29
CA GLU A 273 23.21 48.98 0.97
C GLU A 273 23.80 50.17 0.21
N ASP A 274 23.07 51.29 0.23
CA ASP A 274 23.51 52.58 -0.34
C ASP A 274 24.06 52.44 -1.77
N PHE A 275 23.21 51.98 -2.69
CA PHE A 275 23.63 51.63 -4.04
C PHE A 275 24.31 52.80 -4.78
N SER A 276 25.44 52.53 -5.43
CA SER A 276 26.18 53.49 -6.25
C SER A 276 26.56 52.89 -7.61
N GLU A 277 26.87 53.75 -8.60
CA GLU A 277 27.17 53.31 -9.97
C GLU A 277 28.33 52.28 -10.06
N ASN A 278 29.30 52.33 -9.14
CA ASN A 278 30.41 51.36 -9.12
C ASN A 278 30.00 49.93 -8.69
N GLN A 279 28.81 49.78 -8.11
CA GLN A 279 28.21 48.51 -7.74
C GLN A 279 27.29 47.98 -8.85
N ALA A 280 27.07 48.74 -9.92
CA ALA A 280 26.35 48.27 -11.10
C ALA A 280 27.15 47.15 -11.79
N GLY A 281 26.46 46.11 -12.28
CA GLY A 281 27.11 45.00 -12.96
C GLY A 281 26.34 43.70 -12.82
N GLY A 282 27.02 42.60 -13.15
CA GLY A 282 26.43 41.27 -13.09
C GLY A 282 26.61 40.60 -11.74
N TYR A 283 25.50 40.28 -11.09
CA TYR A 283 25.48 39.48 -9.88
C TYR A 283 25.23 38.02 -10.23
N VAL A 284 26.04 37.13 -9.66
CA VAL A 284 25.93 35.69 -9.84
C VAL A 284 25.54 35.06 -8.52
N CYS A 285 24.52 34.21 -8.56
CA CYS A 285 24.20 33.33 -7.44
C CYS A 285 24.53 31.89 -7.84
N GLN A 286 25.16 31.18 -6.90
CA GLN A 286 25.47 29.76 -7.02
C GLN A 286 24.92 29.05 -5.78
N TRP A 287 24.47 27.81 -5.93
CA TRP A 287 24.21 26.97 -4.78
C TRP A 287 25.46 26.17 -4.41
N VAL A 288 25.69 25.97 -3.12
CA VAL A 288 26.86 25.29 -2.56
C VAL A 288 26.36 24.07 -1.82
N GLN A 289 26.41 22.88 -2.43
CA GLN A 289 26.03 21.64 -1.75
C GLN A 289 26.98 20.50 -2.11
N HIS A 290 27.35 19.70 -1.11
CA HIS A 290 28.31 18.60 -1.22
C HIS A 290 27.88 17.39 -2.08
N LEU A 291 26.65 17.39 -2.63
CA LEU A 291 26.08 16.22 -3.33
C LEU A 291 25.90 16.41 -4.85
N TRP A 292 26.24 17.58 -5.40
CA TRP A 292 25.91 17.93 -6.78
C TRP A 292 27.00 18.82 -7.42
N PRO A 293 27.15 18.84 -8.77
CA PRO A 293 28.11 19.71 -9.47
C PRO A 293 27.63 21.18 -9.54
N ILE A 294 28.53 22.15 -9.30
CA ILE A 294 28.24 23.60 -9.25
C ILE A 294 27.58 24.10 -10.55
N VAL A 295 26.41 24.76 -10.46
CA VAL A 295 25.70 25.41 -11.58
C VAL A 295 25.49 26.89 -11.27
N THR A 296 25.79 27.77 -12.24
CA THR A 296 25.84 29.23 -12.07
C THR A 296 24.74 29.97 -12.84
N VAL A 297 24.24 31.08 -12.28
CA VAL A 297 23.33 32.02 -12.96
C VAL A 297 23.74 33.45 -12.70
N GLY A 298 23.90 34.23 -13.78
CA GLY A 298 24.21 35.65 -13.73
C GLY A 298 23.18 36.50 -14.47
N LEU A 299 22.98 37.73 -13.98
CA LEU A 299 22.34 38.82 -14.73
C LEU A 299 23.46 39.61 -15.44
N VAL A 300 23.28 39.95 -16.72
CA VAL A 300 24.25 40.80 -17.46
C VAL A 300 23.53 42.07 -17.87
N GLY A 301 23.84 43.17 -17.19
CA GLY A 301 23.44 44.52 -17.60
C GLY A 301 24.53 45.20 -18.44
N PRO A 302 24.20 46.21 -19.26
CA PRO A 302 25.20 46.97 -19.99
C PRO A 302 26.07 47.77 -19.02
N SER A 303 27.40 47.60 -19.11
CA SER A 303 28.37 48.42 -18.40
C SER A 303 28.31 49.89 -18.88
N PRO A 304 28.42 50.89 -17.99
CA PRO A 304 28.53 52.30 -18.38
C PRO A 304 29.83 52.63 -19.14
N LEU A 305 30.83 51.75 -19.04
CA LEU A 305 32.15 51.93 -19.64
C LEU A 305 32.25 51.14 -20.96
N SER A 306 31.99 51.87 -22.06
CA SER A 306 32.20 51.51 -23.48
C SER A 306 31.18 50.59 -24.19
N PRO A 307 30.70 50.95 -25.39
CA PRO A 307 29.82 50.11 -26.19
C PRO A 307 30.66 49.08 -26.97
N SER A 308 31.00 47.96 -26.33
CA SER A 308 31.60 46.81 -27.02
C SER A 308 30.60 45.67 -27.06
N LEU A 309 30.15 45.31 -28.27
CA LEU A 309 29.30 44.15 -28.56
C LEU A 309 30.00 42.87 -28.06
N PHE A 310 29.44 42.20 -27.04
CA PHE A 310 29.78 40.81 -26.73
C PHE A 310 28.63 39.89 -27.14
N VAL A 311 28.87 39.08 -28.17
CA VAL A 311 27.95 38.04 -28.64
C VAL A 311 28.22 36.78 -27.82
N GLY A 312 27.38 36.53 -26.81
CA GLY A 312 27.28 35.24 -26.10
C GLY A 312 26.18 34.36 -26.69
N PRO A 313 26.24 33.03 -26.49
CA PRO A 313 25.31 32.08 -27.11
C PRO A 313 23.88 32.33 -26.61
N ALA A 314 22.93 32.34 -27.56
CA ALA A 314 21.54 32.71 -27.34
C ALA A 314 20.82 31.81 -26.33
N THR A 315 20.69 32.27 -25.09
CA THR A 315 19.63 31.78 -24.19
C THR A 315 18.39 32.63 -24.39
N ARG A 316 17.30 32.00 -24.84
CA ARG A 316 15.97 32.61 -25.00
C ARG A 316 15.52 33.26 -23.68
N GLY A 317 15.63 34.58 -23.62
CA GLY A 317 15.18 35.45 -22.55
C GLY A 317 15.20 36.88 -23.09
N GLY A 318 14.14 37.65 -22.81
CA GLY A 318 13.91 38.98 -23.39
C GLY A 318 15.08 39.95 -23.18
N ILE A 319 15.26 40.84 -24.17
CA ILE A 319 16.29 41.89 -24.18
C ILE A 319 15.68 43.16 -23.60
N LEU A 320 16.34 43.83 -22.65
CA LEU A 320 15.99 45.20 -22.25
C LEU A 320 17.23 46.08 -22.04
N LEU A 321 17.08 47.36 -22.36
CA LEU A 321 18.11 48.39 -22.41
C LEU A 321 18.08 49.26 -21.14
N VAL A 322 19.26 49.63 -20.63
CA VAL A 322 19.41 50.63 -19.55
C VAL A 322 20.23 51.80 -20.09
N ARG A 323 19.75 53.04 -19.88
CA ARG A 323 20.49 54.29 -20.14
C ARG A 323 20.26 55.28 -18.98
N PRO A 324 21.26 56.12 -18.63
CA PRO A 324 21.07 57.27 -17.72
C PRO A 324 20.85 58.61 -18.45
N GLY A 325 20.17 59.56 -17.79
CA GLY A 325 19.98 60.99 -18.15
C GLY A 325 18.84 61.28 -19.15
N SER A 326 18.08 62.38 -19.11
CA SER A 326 17.99 63.59 -18.28
C SER A 326 16.67 64.28 -18.70
N ILE A 327 15.80 64.69 -17.76
CA ILE A 327 14.58 65.43 -18.10
C ILE A 327 14.98 66.87 -18.42
N GLU A 328 15.13 67.20 -19.70
CA GLU A 328 15.05 68.60 -20.15
C GLU A 328 13.61 68.92 -20.56
N LEU A 329 13.03 69.89 -19.86
CA LEU A 329 11.79 70.56 -20.24
C LEU A 329 12.02 71.34 -21.54
N VAL A 330 11.37 70.92 -22.63
CA VAL A 330 11.22 71.75 -23.83
C VAL A 330 9.76 72.16 -23.93
N ALA A 331 9.50 73.44 -23.66
CA ALA A 331 8.20 74.08 -23.87
C ALA A 331 7.84 74.07 -25.37
N PRO A 332 6.56 73.89 -25.74
CA PRO A 332 6.14 74.01 -27.12
C PRO A 332 6.22 75.48 -27.57
N LYS A 333 7.08 75.77 -28.56
CA LYS A 333 6.94 76.96 -29.40
C LYS A 333 5.78 76.76 -30.37
N SER A 334 4.91 77.76 -30.41
CA SER A 334 3.83 77.97 -31.35
C SER A 334 4.32 78.10 -32.81
N SER A 335 3.68 77.38 -33.72
CA SER A 335 2.96 77.90 -34.90
C SER A 335 2.44 76.74 -35.74
#